data_AF-A0A0Q0C9U1-F1
#
_entry.id   AF-A0A0Q0C9U1-F1
#
_cell.length_a   1.000
_cell.length_b   1.000
_cell.length_c   1.000
_cell.angle_alpha   90.00
_cell.angle_beta   90.00
_cell.angle_gamma   90.00
#
_symmetry.space_group_name_H-M   'P 1'
#
loop_
_entity.id
_entity.type
_entity.pdbx_description
1 polymer ?
#
loop_
_entity_poly.entity_id
_entity_poly.type
_entity_poly.pdbx_seq_one_letter_code
_entity_poly.pdbx_strand_id
1 'polypeptide(L)'
;AVATAAAHGLSDGDIIALTSGWTRLNDRAARVANSLTGTFALERINTLNTQPYPVGSGAGSVREVTAFTEISQITDVATSGGDQQFLTFGFLADDDDRQLPTTKNPISMAVTVADDPDLPYVAVVEAADEDKVARVLRLNLPNGDSILYNAYVTITSTPALSRNNLMTRVITLSLAGRPTRYSAVVA
;
A
#
# COMPACT_ATOMS: atom_id res chain seq x y z
N ALA A 1 11.93 7.72 -11.19
CA ALA A 1 12.31 8.93 -10.42
C ALA A 1 13.63 8.66 -9.73
N VAL A 2 14.52 9.63 -9.58
CA VAL A 2 15.79 9.46 -8.83
C VAL A 2 15.67 10.18 -7.50
N ALA A 3 15.91 9.45 -6.41
CA ALA A 3 15.99 9.99 -5.07
C ALA A 3 17.46 10.07 -4.64
N THR A 4 17.81 11.10 -3.89
CA THR A 4 19.15 11.33 -3.36
C THR A 4 19.11 11.16 -1.84
N ALA A 5 19.93 10.27 -1.30
CA ALA A 5 20.10 10.10 0.14
C ALA A 5 21.55 9.69 0.44
N ALA A 6 22.25 10.44 1.29
CA ALA A 6 23.62 10.09 1.64
C ALA A 6 23.65 8.80 2.48
N ALA A 7 24.55 7.87 2.15
CA ALA A 7 24.78 6.62 2.90
C ALA A 7 23.51 5.80 3.18
N HIS A 8 22.62 5.66 2.19
CA HIS A 8 21.33 4.99 2.38
C HIS A 8 21.40 3.48 2.65
N GLY A 9 22.52 2.81 2.37
CA GLY A 9 22.66 1.35 2.58
C GLY A 9 21.81 0.46 1.65
N LEU A 10 20.82 1.04 0.97
CA LEU A 10 19.89 0.35 0.06
C LEU A 10 20.60 -0.31 -1.13
N SER A 11 20.19 -1.53 -1.45
CA SER A 11 20.58 -2.32 -2.60
C SER A 11 19.46 -2.38 -3.64
N ASP A 12 19.82 -2.79 -4.87
CA ASP A 12 18.83 -3.03 -5.91
C ASP A 12 17.89 -4.18 -5.53
N GLY A 13 16.59 -3.95 -5.62
CA GLY A 13 15.56 -4.91 -5.24
C GLY A 13 14.93 -4.67 -3.85
N ASP A 14 15.52 -3.80 -3.03
CA ASP A 14 14.99 -3.51 -1.69
C ASP A 14 13.63 -2.83 -1.77
N ILE A 15 12.76 -3.15 -0.82
CA ILE A 15 11.43 -2.58 -0.72
C ILE A 15 11.44 -1.49 0.35
N ILE A 16 10.95 -0.31 -0.03
CA ILE A 16 10.96 0.87 0.82
C ILE A 16 9.56 1.48 0.93
N ALA A 17 9.24 1.99 2.12
CA ALA A 17 8.13 2.90 2.35
C ALA A 17 8.62 4.34 2.17
N LEU A 18 7.91 5.12 1.36
CA LEU A 18 8.22 6.51 1.09
C LEU A 18 7.24 7.43 1.79
N THR A 19 7.79 8.41 2.48
CA THR A 19 7.07 9.60 2.93
C THR A 19 7.64 10.77 2.14
N SER A 20 6.80 11.53 1.43
CA SER A 20 7.26 12.62 0.55
C SER A 20 6.31 13.80 0.63
N GLY A 21 6.84 15.02 0.51
CA GLY A 21 6.03 16.22 0.35
C GLY A 21 5.15 16.24 -0.90
N TRP A 22 5.43 15.38 -1.89
CA TRP A 22 4.55 15.20 -3.03
C TRP A 22 3.36 14.31 -2.69
N THR A 23 2.14 14.88 -2.72
CA THR A 23 0.88 14.18 -2.39
C THR A 23 0.69 12.88 -3.17
N ARG A 24 1.18 12.81 -4.42
CA ARG A 24 1.07 11.60 -5.22
C ARG A 24 2.09 10.53 -4.84
N LEU A 25 3.23 10.89 -4.27
CA LEU A 25 4.28 9.95 -3.88
C LEU A 25 4.24 9.60 -2.39
N ASN A 26 3.54 10.41 -1.59
CA ASN A 26 3.41 10.20 -0.17
C ASN A 26 2.74 8.85 0.16
N ASP A 27 3.20 8.24 1.23
CA ASP A 27 2.74 6.97 1.78
C ASP A 27 2.70 5.82 0.77
N ARG A 28 3.58 5.83 -0.23
CA ARG A 28 3.69 4.71 -1.18
C ARG A 28 4.81 3.76 -0.80
N ALA A 29 4.62 2.50 -1.14
CA ALA A 29 5.71 1.53 -1.19
C ALA A 29 6.30 1.48 -2.61
N ALA A 30 7.63 1.39 -2.69
CA ALA A 30 8.34 1.19 -3.96
C ALA A 30 9.53 0.26 -3.82
N ARG A 31 9.97 -0.30 -4.96
CA ARG A 31 11.21 -1.05 -5.09
C ARG A 31 12.35 -0.14 -5.54
N VAL A 32 13.52 -0.32 -4.93
CA VAL A 32 14.77 0.35 -5.27
C VAL A 32 15.38 -0.29 -6.52
N ALA A 33 15.86 0.55 -7.44
CA ALA A 33 16.61 0.15 -8.62
C ALA A 33 17.74 1.14 -8.89
N ASN A 34 18.78 0.73 -9.62
CA ASN A 34 19.94 1.57 -9.96
C ASN A 34 20.51 2.30 -8.73
N SER A 35 20.71 1.57 -7.64
CA SER A 35 21.29 2.06 -6.40
C SER A 35 22.78 2.35 -6.60
N LEU A 36 23.17 3.58 -6.32
CA LEU A 36 24.51 4.14 -6.44
C LEU A 36 24.87 4.81 -5.12
N THR A 37 26.14 5.12 -4.90
CA THR A 37 26.55 5.82 -3.68
C THR A 37 25.91 7.22 -3.60
N GLY A 38 24.87 7.35 -2.78
CA GLY A 38 24.17 8.62 -2.53
C GLY A 38 22.89 8.83 -3.34
N THR A 39 22.58 7.95 -4.30
CA THR A 39 21.39 8.08 -5.15
C THR A 39 20.80 6.73 -5.49
N PHE A 40 19.48 6.64 -5.60
CA PHE A 40 18.80 5.43 -6.05
C PHE A 40 17.57 5.79 -6.87
N ALA A 41 17.20 4.94 -7.81
CA ALA A 41 15.99 5.09 -8.59
C ALA A 41 14.81 4.36 -7.93
N LEU A 42 13.64 4.97 -8.03
CA LEU A 42 12.35 4.38 -7.66
C LEU A 42 11.74 3.71 -8.88
N GLU A 43 11.62 2.39 -8.83
CA GLU A 43 11.07 1.63 -9.94
C GLU A 43 9.55 1.86 -10.07
N ARG A 44 9.08 1.98 -11.32
CA ARG A 44 7.67 2.24 -11.70
C ARG A 44 7.09 3.56 -11.17
N ILE A 45 7.94 4.50 -10.75
CA ILE A 45 7.53 5.86 -10.39
C ILE A 45 8.04 6.86 -11.43
N ASN A 46 7.10 7.43 -12.21
CA ASN A 46 7.39 8.47 -13.20
C ASN A 46 7.09 9.86 -12.61
N THR A 47 8.12 10.67 -12.41
CA THR A 47 8.05 12.04 -11.89
C THR A 47 8.42 13.10 -12.94
N LEU A 48 8.39 12.76 -14.25
CA LEU A 48 8.73 13.70 -15.32
C LEU A 48 7.75 14.88 -15.42
N ASN A 49 6.51 14.69 -14.96
CA ASN A 49 5.51 15.76 -14.97
C ASN A 49 5.68 16.67 -13.74
N THR A 50 6.12 17.90 -13.97
CA THR A 50 6.39 18.89 -12.91
C THR A 50 5.14 19.48 -12.28
N GLN A 51 3.96 19.31 -12.87
CA GLN A 51 2.68 19.76 -12.28
C GLN A 51 2.36 19.01 -10.98
N PRO A 52 2.28 17.67 -10.96
CA PRO A 52 2.13 16.91 -9.71
C PRO A 52 3.43 16.76 -8.92
N TYR A 53 4.59 17.04 -9.52
CA TYR A 53 5.91 16.87 -8.90
C TYR A 53 6.75 18.14 -9.02
N PRO A 54 6.37 19.24 -8.33
CA PRO A 54 7.13 20.49 -8.38
C PRO A 54 8.53 20.29 -7.78
N VAL A 55 9.52 20.91 -8.42
CA VAL A 55 10.93 20.83 -8.01
C VAL A 55 11.10 21.43 -6.61
N GLY A 56 11.82 20.74 -5.73
CA GLY A 56 12.09 21.20 -4.36
C GLY A 56 11.07 20.81 -3.30
N SER A 57 9.84 20.41 -3.68
CA SER A 57 8.81 19.96 -2.73
C SER A 57 8.77 18.44 -2.51
N GLY A 58 9.71 17.70 -3.09
CA GLY A 58 9.77 16.23 -3.01
C GLY A 58 10.52 15.69 -1.79
N ALA A 59 11.08 16.57 -0.95
CA ALA A 59 11.79 16.19 0.26
C ALA A 59 10.92 15.31 1.17
N GLY A 60 11.55 14.35 1.84
CA GLY A 60 10.85 13.28 2.52
C GLY A 60 11.80 12.32 3.22
N SER A 61 11.24 11.25 3.77
CA SER A 61 11.98 10.17 4.41
C SER A 61 11.66 8.84 3.73
N VAL A 62 12.59 7.91 3.86
CA VAL A 62 12.45 6.55 3.34
C VAL A 62 12.72 5.58 4.48
N ARG A 63 11.88 4.56 4.60
CA ARG A 63 12.05 3.47 5.55
C ARG A 63 12.19 2.16 4.79
N GLU A 64 13.31 1.48 4.98
CA GLU A 64 13.54 0.15 4.42
C GLU A 64 12.69 -0.91 5.12
N VAL A 65 12.19 -1.88 4.34
CA VAL A 65 11.53 -3.07 4.85
C VAL A 65 12.56 -4.20 4.93
N THR A 66 12.94 -4.56 6.14
CA THR A 66 13.99 -5.55 6.40
C THR A 66 13.53 -6.99 6.21
N ALA A 67 12.25 -7.28 6.48
CA ALA A 67 11.68 -8.62 6.37
C ALA A 67 10.17 -8.58 6.11
N PHE A 68 9.67 -9.63 5.45
CA PHE A 68 8.24 -9.90 5.30
C PHE A 68 7.86 -11.15 6.10
N THR A 69 6.83 -11.05 6.94
CA THR A 69 6.22 -12.19 7.61
C THR A 69 4.99 -12.64 6.82
N GLU A 70 4.90 -13.93 6.51
CA GLU A 70 3.76 -14.50 5.80
C GLU A 70 2.54 -14.59 6.73
N ILE A 71 1.37 -14.16 6.23
CA ILE A 71 0.09 -14.38 6.88
C ILE A 71 -0.45 -15.71 6.36
N SER A 72 -0.42 -16.74 7.21
CA SER A 72 -0.92 -18.07 6.87
C SER A 72 -2.41 -18.23 7.21
N GLN A 73 -3.01 -19.35 6.76
CA GLN A 73 -4.40 -19.73 7.09
C GLN A 73 -5.46 -18.68 6.70
N ILE A 74 -5.26 -18.00 5.57
CA ILE A 74 -6.23 -17.07 5.00
C ILE A 74 -7.43 -17.87 4.45
N THR A 75 -8.63 -17.58 4.95
CA THR A 75 -9.88 -18.21 4.50
C THR A 75 -10.59 -17.38 3.43
N ASP A 76 -10.46 -16.06 3.48
CA ASP A 76 -11.09 -15.15 2.52
C ASP A 76 -10.33 -13.83 2.41
N VAL A 77 -10.40 -13.20 1.23
CA VAL A 77 -9.85 -11.87 0.96
C VAL A 77 -10.89 -11.05 0.20
N ALA A 78 -11.39 -10.01 0.85
CA ALA A 78 -12.32 -9.05 0.26
C ALA A 78 -11.64 -7.69 0.09
N THR A 79 -11.78 -7.09 -1.09
CA THR A 79 -11.30 -5.73 -1.35
C THR A 79 -12.49 -4.80 -1.58
N SER A 80 -12.49 -3.64 -0.94
CA SER A 80 -13.55 -2.64 -1.09
C SER A 80 -12.98 -1.25 -1.37
N GLY A 81 -13.77 -0.41 -2.05
CA GLY A 81 -13.39 0.94 -2.43
C GLY A 81 -12.54 1.02 -3.70
N GLY A 82 -11.92 2.18 -3.93
CA GLY A 82 -11.22 2.49 -5.18
C GLY A 82 -12.10 3.05 -6.29
N ASP A 83 -13.42 3.12 -6.05
CA ASP A 83 -14.38 3.73 -6.97
C ASP A 83 -14.09 5.22 -7.16
N GLN A 84 -14.25 5.66 -8.41
CA GLN A 84 -14.16 7.07 -8.75
C GLN A 84 -15.45 7.77 -8.34
N GLN A 85 -15.34 8.80 -7.51
CA GLN A 85 -16.45 9.70 -7.24
C GLN A 85 -16.59 10.71 -8.38
N PHE A 86 -17.84 11.03 -8.69
CA PHE A 86 -18.22 12.02 -9.69
C PHE A 86 -19.12 13.07 -9.05
N LEU A 87 -18.86 14.34 -9.38
CA LEU A 87 -19.79 15.43 -9.14
C LEU A 87 -20.64 15.61 -10.40
N THR A 88 -21.93 15.37 -10.28
CA THR A 88 -22.89 15.71 -11.34
C THR A 88 -23.26 17.18 -11.21
N PHE A 89 -23.16 17.93 -12.30
CA PHE A 89 -23.51 19.34 -12.36
C PHE A 89 -24.18 19.65 -13.70
N GLY A 90 -25.19 20.51 -13.66
CA GLY A 90 -25.88 21.07 -14.82
C GLY A 90 -25.84 22.59 -14.74
N PHE A 91 -25.66 23.26 -15.88
CA PHE A 91 -25.77 24.72 -15.95
C PHE A 91 -27.22 25.09 -16.27
N LEU A 92 -27.75 26.18 -15.73
CA LEU A 92 -29.15 26.62 -15.96
C LEU A 92 -29.51 26.84 -17.44
N ALA A 93 -28.53 26.95 -18.32
CA ALA A 93 -28.71 27.17 -19.76
C ALA A 93 -28.72 25.87 -20.58
N ASP A 94 -28.35 24.73 -19.98
CA ASP A 94 -28.33 23.42 -20.61
C ASP A 94 -29.33 22.51 -19.90
N ASP A 95 -30.10 21.73 -20.66
CA ASP A 95 -31.00 20.68 -20.13
C ASP A 95 -30.27 19.37 -19.82
N ASP A 96 -28.96 19.30 -20.12
CA ASP A 96 -28.14 18.10 -19.95
C ASP A 96 -27.21 18.18 -18.72
N ASP A 97 -27.30 17.17 -17.86
CA ASP A 97 -26.38 16.97 -16.75
C ASP A 97 -25.02 16.45 -17.21
N ARG A 98 -23.93 16.96 -16.62
CA ARG A 98 -22.54 16.53 -16.88
C ARG A 98 -21.87 16.04 -15.60
N GLN A 99 -20.84 15.20 -15.74
CA GLN A 99 -20.10 14.64 -14.60
C GLN A 99 -18.63 15.03 -14.62
N LEU A 100 -18.10 15.48 -13.48
CA LEU A 100 -16.67 15.74 -13.24
C LEU A 100 -16.10 14.73 -12.24
N PRO A 101 -15.02 14.00 -12.57
CA PRO A 101 -14.37 13.10 -11.61
C PRO A 101 -13.66 13.91 -10.51
N THR A 102 -13.99 13.64 -9.24
CA THR A 102 -13.45 14.38 -8.09
C THR A 102 -12.33 13.61 -7.39
N THR A 103 -12.70 12.61 -6.59
CA THR A 103 -11.80 11.86 -5.71
C THR A 103 -12.02 10.36 -5.90
N LYS A 104 -11.09 9.56 -5.41
CA LYS A 104 -11.27 8.10 -5.35
C LYS A 104 -11.51 7.71 -3.91
N ASN A 105 -12.45 6.79 -3.71
CA ASN A 105 -12.68 6.21 -2.40
C ASN A 105 -11.41 5.52 -1.89
N PRO A 106 -11.13 5.61 -0.58
CA PRO A 106 -10.03 4.85 0.02
C PRO A 106 -10.26 3.37 -0.24
N ILE A 107 -9.19 2.66 -0.56
CA ILE A 107 -9.24 1.21 -0.75
C ILE A 107 -8.95 0.58 0.61
N SER A 108 -9.79 -0.37 1.01
CA SER A 108 -9.54 -1.24 2.14
C SER A 108 -9.59 -2.70 1.71
N MET A 109 -8.79 -3.53 2.36
CA MET A 109 -8.80 -4.98 2.15
C MET A 109 -9.06 -5.66 3.47
N ALA A 110 -10.05 -6.54 3.53
CA ALA A 110 -10.33 -7.41 4.66
C ALA A 110 -9.78 -8.80 4.35
N VAL A 111 -8.86 -9.27 5.17
CA VAL A 111 -8.26 -10.60 5.10
C VAL A 111 -8.78 -11.39 6.29
N THR A 112 -9.60 -12.40 6.03
CA THR A 112 -10.12 -13.28 7.08
C THR A 112 -9.13 -14.44 7.26
N VAL A 113 -8.67 -14.62 8.49
CA VAL A 113 -7.71 -15.67 8.88
C VAL A 113 -8.35 -16.57 9.92
N ALA A 114 -7.91 -17.83 9.96
CA ALA A 114 -8.22 -18.70 11.09
C ALA A 114 -7.58 -18.14 12.37
N ASP A 115 -8.26 -18.35 13.50
CA ASP A 115 -7.73 -17.95 14.81
C ASP A 115 -6.74 -19.01 15.31
N ASP A 116 -5.46 -18.63 15.32
CA ASP A 116 -4.37 -19.42 15.88
C ASP A 116 -3.30 -18.45 16.43
N PRO A 117 -3.25 -18.23 17.76
CA PRO A 117 -2.36 -17.25 18.38
C PRO A 117 -0.88 -17.67 18.37
N ASP A 118 -0.57 -18.94 18.10
CA ASP A 118 0.81 -19.44 18.11
C ASP A 118 1.56 -19.08 16.81
N LEU A 119 0.86 -18.56 15.80
CA LEU A 119 1.45 -18.21 14.51
C LEU A 119 2.24 -16.89 14.58
N PRO A 120 3.42 -16.82 13.94
CA PRO A 120 4.35 -15.70 14.07
C PRO A 120 3.82 -14.38 13.50
N TYR A 121 2.82 -14.41 12.61
CA TYR A 121 2.22 -13.19 12.07
C TYR A 121 1.29 -12.48 13.06
N VAL A 122 0.72 -13.20 14.04
CA VAL A 122 -0.29 -12.62 14.94
C VAL A 122 0.32 -11.51 15.80
N ALA A 123 1.45 -11.77 16.44
CA ALA A 123 2.16 -10.77 17.24
C ALA A 123 2.58 -9.53 16.40
N VAL A 124 2.95 -9.75 15.14
CA VAL A 124 3.33 -8.66 14.23
C VAL A 124 2.14 -7.78 13.87
N VAL A 125 0.97 -8.38 13.64
CA VAL A 125 -0.26 -7.69 13.26
C VAL A 125 -0.90 -6.99 14.47
N GLU A 126 -0.87 -7.61 15.65
CA GLU A 126 -1.37 -6.98 16.88
C GLU A 126 -0.50 -5.78 17.29
N ALA A 127 0.82 -5.90 17.17
CA ALA A 127 1.71 -4.75 17.37
C ALA A 127 1.44 -3.63 16.34
N ALA A 128 1.03 -3.96 15.12
CA ALA A 128 0.66 -2.98 14.09
C ALA A 128 -0.66 -2.26 14.40
N ASP A 129 -1.60 -2.97 15.03
CA ASP A 129 -2.88 -2.41 15.47
C ASP A 129 -2.68 -1.43 16.64
N GLU A 130 -1.76 -1.77 17.56
CA GLU A 130 -1.44 -0.91 18.71
C GLU A 130 -0.61 0.32 18.31
N ASP A 131 0.41 0.15 17.46
CA ASP A 131 1.31 1.24 17.07
C ASP A 131 0.66 2.24 16.11
N LYS A 132 -0.37 1.80 15.36
CA LYS A 132 -1.08 2.59 14.34
C LYS A 132 -0.14 3.23 13.33
N VAL A 133 0.97 2.56 13.02
CA VAL A 133 1.94 3.00 12.01
C VAL A 133 1.67 2.27 10.71
N ALA A 134 1.70 2.99 9.59
CA ALA A 134 1.54 2.37 8.28
C ALA A 134 2.65 1.35 8.02
N ARG A 135 2.30 0.16 7.54
CA ARG A 135 3.22 -0.93 7.22
C ARG A 135 3.10 -1.33 5.75
N VAL A 136 4.22 -1.80 5.20
CA VAL A 136 4.27 -2.26 3.82
C VAL A 136 3.79 -3.70 3.78
N LEU A 137 2.82 -3.97 2.90
CA LEU A 137 2.34 -5.31 2.62
C LEU A 137 2.67 -5.67 1.18
N ARG A 138 2.97 -6.95 0.96
CA ARG A 138 3.25 -7.51 -0.36
C ARG A 138 2.26 -8.63 -0.65
N LEU A 139 1.44 -8.44 -1.67
CA LEU A 139 0.62 -9.51 -2.23
C LEU A 139 1.37 -10.16 -3.39
N ASN A 140 1.69 -11.44 -3.25
CA ASN A 140 2.30 -12.22 -4.31
C ASN A 140 1.20 -12.91 -5.12
N LEU A 141 1.21 -12.70 -6.43
CA LEU A 141 0.28 -13.36 -7.35
C LEU A 141 0.88 -14.67 -7.87
N PRO A 142 0.04 -15.66 -8.28
CA PRO A 142 0.52 -16.95 -8.78
C PRO A 142 1.42 -16.87 -10.01
N ASN A 143 1.33 -15.77 -10.77
CA ASN A 143 2.15 -15.52 -11.95
C ASN A 143 3.55 -14.94 -11.62
N GLY A 144 3.90 -14.79 -10.34
CA GLY A 144 5.16 -14.19 -9.89
C GLY A 144 5.15 -12.66 -9.83
N ASP A 145 4.03 -12.01 -10.17
CA ASP A 145 3.88 -10.57 -9.93
C ASP A 145 3.73 -10.29 -8.44
N SER A 146 4.15 -9.10 -8.02
CA SER A 146 3.95 -8.63 -6.65
C SER A 146 3.27 -7.26 -6.66
N ILE A 147 2.33 -7.06 -5.74
CA ILE A 147 1.72 -5.75 -5.51
C ILE A 147 2.15 -5.29 -4.12
N LEU A 148 2.76 -4.11 -4.08
CA LEU A 148 3.13 -3.45 -2.83
C LEU A 148 2.06 -2.46 -2.42
N TYR A 149 1.62 -2.61 -1.18
CA TYR A 149 0.68 -1.75 -0.49
C TYR A 149 1.40 -1.10 0.68
N ASN A 150 1.01 0.13 1.02
CA ASN A 150 1.32 0.71 2.32
C ASN A 150 -0.02 1.01 2.98
N ALA A 151 -0.27 0.37 4.11
CA ALA A 151 -1.58 0.40 4.75
C ALA A 151 -1.44 0.39 6.28
N TYR A 152 -2.44 0.95 6.94
CA TYR A 152 -2.68 0.71 8.36
C TYR A 152 -3.30 -0.67 8.52
N VAL A 153 -2.71 -1.46 9.40
CA VAL A 153 -3.15 -2.84 9.67
C VAL A 153 -3.86 -2.84 11.00
N THR A 154 -5.09 -3.34 11.02
CA THR A 154 -5.86 -3.57 12.24
C THR A 154 -6.38 -5.00 12.27
N ILE A 155 -6.62 -5.54 13.45
CA ILE A 155 -7.15 -6.90 13.61
C ILE A 155 -8.28 -6.92 14.63
N THR A 156 -9.32 -7.71 14.36
CA THR A 156 -10.39 -7.92 15.34
C THR A 156 -9.83 -8.61 16.58
N SER A 157 -10.12 -8.07 17.76
CA SER A 157 -9.72 -8.66 19.05
C SER A 157 -10.56 -9.88 19.44
N THR A 158 -11.85 -9.89 19.07
CA THR A 158 -12.74 -11.01 19.32
C THR A 158 -12.90 -11.83 18.05
N PRO A 159 -12.63 -13.15 18.07
CA PRO A 159 -12.85 -14.00 16.92
C PRO A 159 -14.36 -14.25 16.69
N ALA A 160 -14.73 -14.46 15.44
CA ALA A 160 -16.09 -14.86 15.09
C ALA A 160 -16.30 -16.35 15.40
N LEU A 161 -17.21 -16.63 16.32
CA LEU A 161 -17.59 -17.97 16.73
C LEU A 161 -18.94 -18.32 16.10
N SER A 162 -18.96 -19.26 15.16
CA SER A 162 -20.21 -19.80 14.59
C SER A 162 -20.23 -21.32 14.65
N ARG A 163 -21.42 -21.88 14.91
CA ARG A 163 -21.60 -23.34 15.07
C ARG A 163 -21.22 -24.05 13.77
N ASN A 164 -20.37 -25.07 13.87
CA ASN A 164 -19.84 -25.88 12.75
C ASN A 164 -18.91 -25.12 11.77
N ASN A 165 -18.36 -23.98 12.19
CA ASN A 165 -17.42 -23.20 11.39
C ASN A 165 -16.11 -22.99 12.17
N LEU A 166 -15.03 -22.80 11.41
CA LEU A 166 -13.72 -22.47 11.96
C LEU A 166 -13.78 -21.09 12.64
N MET A 167 -13.09 -20.96 13.77
CA MET A 167 -12.92 -19.68 14.45
C MET A 167 -12.04 -18.77 13.59
N THR A 168 -12.49 -17.54 13.32
CA THR A 168 -11.80 -16.63 12.40
C THR A 168 -11.65 -15.23 12.98
N ARG A 169 -10.56 -14.56 12.60
CA ARG A 169 -10.29 -13.14 12.85
C ARG A 169 -10.19 -12.40 11.52
N VAL A 170 -10.54 -11.13 11.52
CA VAL A 170 -10.46 -10.28 10.31
C VAL A 170 -9.36 -9.26 10.50
N ILE A 171 -8.37 -9.31 9.61
CA ILE A 171 -7.32 -8.30 9.46
C ILE A 171 -7.81 -7.28 8.44
N THR A 172 -7.93 -6.01 8.83
CA THR A 172 -8.31 -4.94 7.92
C THR A 172 -7.07 -4.12 7.56
N LEU A 173 -6.86 -3.95 6.26
CA LEU A 173 -5.78 -3.18 5.66
C LEU A 173 -6.38 -1.93 5.05
N SER A 174 -6.11 -0.77 5.63
CA SER A 174 -6.57 0.52 5.10
C SER A 174 -5.41 1.20 4.36
N LEU A 175 -5.49 1.27 3.03
CA LEU A 175 -4.38 1.77 2.21
C LEU A 175 -4.15 3.27 2.49
N ALA A 176 -2.94 3.61 2.93
CA ALA A 176 -2.49 4.98 3.16
C ALA A 176 -2.07 5.66 1.85
N GLY A 177 -1.50 4.89 0.91
CA GLY A 177 -1.09 5.37 -0.40
C GLY A 177 -1.52 4.46 -1.54
N ARG A 178 -1.30 4.93 -2.77
CA ARG A 178 -1.65 4.14 -3.95
C ARG A 178 -0.75 2.90 -4.06
N PRO A 179 -1.31 1.74 -4.43
CA PRO A 179 -0.53 0.53 -4.61
C PRO A 179 0.39 0.63 -5.83
N THR A 180 1.53 -0.03 -5.75
CA THR A 180 2.46 -0.16 -6.87
C THR A 180 2.58 -1.64 -7.22
N ARG A 181 2.16 -2.00 -8.44
CA ARG A 181 2.36 -3.35 -8.96
C ARG A 181 3.74 -3.46 -9.58
N TYR A 182 4.42 -4.57 -9.37
CA TYR A 182 5.65 -4.98 -10.02
C TYR A 182 5.39 -6.27 -10.79
N SER A 183 5.84 -6.31 -12.05
CA SER A 183 5.84 -7.58 -12.79
C SER A 183 6.94 -8.48 -12.23
N ALA A 184 6.76 -9.79 -12.37
CA ALA A 184 7.85 -10.74 -12.14
C ALA A 184 9.11 -10.25 -12.88
N VAL A 185 10.25 -10.25 -12.19
CA VAL A 185 11.54 -10.17 -12.89
C VAL A 185 11.66 -11.49 -13.63
N VAL A 186 11.47 -11.46 -14.95
CA VAL A 186 11.86 -12.58 -15.81
C VAL A 186 13.37 -12.68 -15.66
N ALA A 187 13.83 -13.67 -14.90
CA ALA A 187 15.23 -14.03 -14.82
C ALA A 187 15.70 -14.60 -16.16
#